data_AF-A0A844B077-F1
#
_entry.id   AF-A0A844B077-F1
#
_cell.length_a   1.000
_cell.length_b   1.000
_cell.length_c   1.000
_cell.angle_alpha   90.00
_cell.angle_beta   90.00
_cell.angle_gamma   90.00
#
_symmetry.space_group_name_H-M   'P 1'
#
loop_
_entity.id
_entity.type
_entity.pdbx_description
1 polymer ?
#
loop_
_entity_poly.entity_id
_entity_poly.type
_entity_poly.pdbx_seq_one_letter_code
_entity_poly.pdbx_strand_id
1 'polypeptide(L)'
;MILQIALSSFYSRGDERRLFQGFKEIAAIRSVQGVGKDLLLDIEVAALNKEAMRELLALLWRYEIPLTPLRVFAEKKKFDWLNDSQGYWYSAMFKPAKPASFSSSKKMPSATLLSR
;
A
#
# COMPACT_ATOMS: atom_id res chain seq x y z
N MET A 1 7.81 -7.95 14.72
CA MET A 1 8.26 -6.58 14.38
C MET A 1 7.02 -5.85 13.95
N ILE A 2 6.75 -4.68 14.53
CA ILE A 2 5.53 -3.95 14.21
C ILE A 2 5.82 -3.01 13.03
N LEU A 3 5.02 -3.15 11.98
CA LEU A 3 5.01 -2.28 10.82
C LEU A 3 3.72 -1.48 10.81
N GLN A 4 3.82 -0.15 10.86
CA GLN A 4 2.68 0.74 10.73
C GLN A 4 2.46 1.12 9.26
N ILE A 5 1.25 0.94 8.76
CA ILE A 5 0.84 1.34 7.40
C ILE A 5 -0.42 2.21 7.49
N ALA A 6 -0.51 3.24 6.64
CA ALA A 6 -1.70 4.07 6.54
C ALA A 6 -2.71 3.44 5.56
N LEU A 7 -3.97 3.33 5.96
CA LEU A 7 -5.01 2.77 5.10
C LEU A 7 -5.49 3.77 4.04
N SER A 8 -5.83 3.23 2.87
CA SER A 8 -6.57 3.91 1.82
C SER A 8 -8.09 3.72 2.01
N SER A 9 -8.89 4.49 1.28
CA SER A 9 -10.35 4.33 1.27
C SER A 9 -10.74 3.04 0.55
N PHE A 10 -11.67 2.28 1.13
CA PHE A 10 -12.27 1.12 0.49
C PHE A 10 -13.57 1.48 -0.21
N TYR A 11 -13.79 0.92 -1.40
CA TYR A 11 -15.01 1.17 -2.18
C TYR A 11 -16.15 0.20 -1.84
N SER A 12 -15.89 -0.86 -1.07
CA SER A 12 -16.92 -1.75 -0.52
C SER A 12 -16.41 -2.57 0.67
N ARG A 13 -17.32 -3.04 1.52
CA ARG A 13 -16.99 -3.97 2.63
C ARG A 13 -16.36 -5.29 2.15
N GLY A 14 -16.75 -5.75 0.95
CA GLY A 14 -16.19 -6.97 0.37
C GLY A 14 -14.74 -6.79 -0.06
N ASP A 15 -14.40 -5.60 -0.56
CA ASP A 15 -13.05 -5.22 -0.94
C ASP A 15 -12.13 -5.09 0.28
N GLU A 16 -12.58 -4.37 1.30
CA GLU A 16 -11.91 -4.27 2.60
C GLU A 16 -11.60 -5.67 3.18
N ARG A 17 -12.60 -6.56 3.19
CA ARG A 17 -12.43 -7.95 3.68
C ARG A 17 -11.33 -8.71 2.93
N ARG A 18 -11.21 -8.52 1.61
CA ARG A 18 -10.19 -9.22 0.81
C ARG A 18 -8.78 -8.76 1.17
N LEU A 19 -8.56 -7.47 1.47
CA LEU A 19 -7.27 -7.00 1.98
C LEU A 19 -6.91 -7.72 3.28
N PHE A 20 -7.81 -7.68 4.26
CA PHE A 20 -7.56 -8.30 5.57
C PHE A 20 -7.39 -9.81 5.50
N GLN A 21 -8.13 -10.48 4.61
CA GLN A 21 -7.95 -11.90 4.36
C GLN A 21 -6.57 -12.19 3.76
N GLY A 22 -6.13 -11.39 2.79
CA GLY A 22 -4.79 -11.52 2.21
C GLY A 22 -3.69 -11.39 3.27
N PHE A 23 -3.81 -10.46 4.23
CA PHE A 23 -2.84 -10.38 5.33
C PHE A 23 -2.82 -11.63 6.21
N LYS A 24 -3.98 -12.25 6.48
CA LYS A 24 -4.07 -13.47 7.29
C LYS A 24 -3.48 -14.70 6.60
N GLU A 25 -3.44 -14.70 5.27
CA GLU A 25 -2.88 -15.80 4.48
C GLU A 25 -1.35 -15.75 4.39
N ILE A 26 -0.74 -14.60 4.69
CA ILE A 26 0.71 -14.47 4.78
C ILE A 26 1.17 -15.02 6.13
N ALA A 27 1.75 -16.22 6.12
CA ALA A 27 2.16 -16.94 7.34
C ALA A 27 3.09 -16.15 8.29
N ALA A 28 3.85 -15.17 7.76
CA ALA A 28 4.73 -14.33 8.56
C ALA A 28 4.00 -13.20 9.31
N ILE A 29 2.72 -12.93 9.01
CA ILE A 29 1.92 -11.91 9.70
C ILE A 29 1.22 -12.58 10.88
N ARG A 30 1.62 -12.22 12.10
CA ARG A 30 1.08 -12.76 13.35
C ARG A 30 -0.24 -12.11 13.75
N SER A 31 -0.36 -10.80 13.53
CA SER A 31 -1.59 -10.08 13.82
C SER A 31 -1.70 -8.80 12.99
N VAL A 32 -2.95 -8.34 12.84
CA VAL A 32 -3.30 -7.07 12.19
C VAL A 32 -4.22 -6.32 13.14
N GLN A 33 -3.85 -5.09 13.50
CA GLN A 33 -4.62 -4.26 14.44
C GLN A 33 -4.90 -2.89 13.82
N GLY A 34 -6.15 -2.42 13.92
CA GLY A 34 -6.55 -1.07 13.52
C GLY A 34 -6.25 -0.03 14.58
N VAL A 35 -5.60 1.07 14.19
CA VAL A 35 -5.30 2.22 15.05
C VAL A 35 -5.66 3.50 14.31
N GLY A 36 -6.87 4.02 14.56
CA GLY A 36 -7.36 5.20 13.85
C GLY A 36 -7.50 4.95 12.35
N LYS A 37 -6.68 5.64 11.54
CA LYS A 37 -6.61 5.47 10.08
C LYS A 37 -5.48 4.55 9.62
N ASP A 38 -4.77 3.94 10.56
CA ASP A 38 -3.60 3.12 10.29
C ASP A 38 -3.85 1.66 10.69
N LEU A 39 -3.02 0.76 10.16
CA LEU A 39 -2.89 -0.61 10.62
C LEU A 39 -1.49 -0.83 11.20
N LEU A 40 -1.46 -1.59 12.29
CA LEU A 40 -0.26 -2.21 12.82
C LEU A 40 -0.24 -3.67 12.38
N LEU A 41 0.78 -4.03 11.59
CA LEU A 41 1.07 -5.40 11.20
C LEU A 41 2.20 -5.94 12.08
N ASP A 42 1.93 -6.96 12.88
CA ASP A 42 3.00 -7.68 13.58
C ASP A 42 3.58 -8.77 12.68
N ILE A 43 4.81 -8.56 12.23
CA ILE A 43 5.50 -9.41 11.26
C ILE A 43 6.62 -10.19 11.96
N GLU A 44 6.58 -11.51 11.82
CA GLU A 44 7.66 -12.40 12.20
C GLU A 44 8.74 -12.43 11.11
N VAL A 45 9.79 -11.63 11.33
CA VAL A 45 10.89 -11.48 10.34
C VAL A 45 11.60 -12.80 10.03
N ALA A 46 11.69 -13.71 10.99
CA ALA A 46 12.29 -15.04 10.78
C ALA A 46 11.49 -15.89 9.78
N ALA A 47 10.15 -15.84 9.89
CA ALA A 47 9.22 -16.57 9.01
C ALA A 47 8.96 -15.86 7.68
N LEU A 48 9.26 -14.56 7.56
CA LEU A 48 9.06 -13.79 6.34
C LEU A 48 10.04 -14.23 5.25
N ASN A 49 9.60 -15.07 4.31
CA ASN A 49 10.38 -15.48 3.13
C ASN A 49 10.16 -14.54 1.93
N LYS A 50 10.80 -14.84 0.80
CA LYS A 50 10.75 -13.97 -0.39
C LYS A 50 9.34 -13.92 -0.97
N GLU A 51 8.64 -15.04 -0.98
CA GLU A 51 7.27 -15.21 -1.47
C GLU A 51 6.28 -14.42 -0.61
N ALA A 52 6.37 -14.55 0.72
CA ALA A 52 5.57 -13.77 1.66
C ALA A 52 5.79 -12.26 1.51
N MET A 53 7.04 -11.82 1.27
CA MET A 53 7.33 -10.41 0.97
C MET A 53 6.71 -9.96 -0.36
N ARG A 54 6.70 -10.83 -1.37
CA ARG A 54 6.04 -10.55 -2.66
C ARG A 54 4.53 -10.41 -2.52
N GLU A 55 3.89 -11.28 -1.73
CA GLU A 55 2.47 -11.18 -1.42
C GLU A 55 2.14 -9.89 -0.66
N LEU A 56 2.97 -9.53 0.34
CA LEU A 56 2.81 -8.27 1.06
C LEU A 56 2.92 -7.06 0.12
N LEU A 57 3.93 -7.04 -0.75
CA LEU A 57 4.06 -5.99 -1.78
C LEU A 57 2.85 -5.92 -2.70
N ALA A 58 2.37 -7.06 -3.20
CA ALA A 58 1.25 -7.12 -4.11
C ALA A 58 -0.05 -6.62 -3.47
N LEU A 59 -0.30 -6.99 -2.21
CA LEU A 59 -1.44 -6.49 -1.44
C LEU A 59 -1.36 -4.97 -1.26
N LEU A 60 -0.24 -4.45 -0.72
CA LEU A 60 -0.14 -3.01 -0.49
C LEU A 60 -0.23 -2.23 -1.81
N TRP A 61 0.39 -2.72 -2.88
CA TRP A 61 0.29 -2.11 -4.20
C TRP A 61 -1.14 -2.09 -4.75
N ARG A 62 -1.86 -3.23 -4.67
CA ARG A 62 -3.23 -3.36 -5.21
C ARG A 62 -4.22 -2.40 -4.54
N TYR A 63 -4.07 -2.16 -3.24
CA TYR A 63 -4.93 -1.27 -2.48
C TYR A 63 -4.36 0.16 -2.37
N GLU A 64 -3.34 0.50 -3.17
CA GLU A 64 -2.70 1.82 -3.19
C GLU A 64 -2.18 2.26 -1.79
N ILE A 65 -1.84 1.28 -0.95
CA ILE A 65 -1.25 1.53 0.37
C ILE A 65 0.23 1.88 0.17
N PRO A 66 0.74 2.96 0.79
CA PRO A 66 2.13 3.37 0.64
C PRO A 66 3.11 2.24 0.96
N LEU A 67 4.04 1.97 0.05
CA LEU A 67 5.08 0.95 0.24
C LEU A 67 6.28 1.44 1.06
N THR A 68 6.36 2.73 1.34
CA THR A 68 7.44 3.37 2.13
C THR A 68 7.80 2.62 3.42
N PRO A 69 6.84 2.11 4.23
CA PRO A 69 7.17 1.36 5.45
C PRO A 69 8.00 0.09 5.18
N LEU A 70 7.89 -0.52 4.00
CA LEU A 70 8.64 -1.74 3.65
C LEU A 70 10.14 -1.50 3.43
N ARG A 71 10.61 -0.25 3.36
CA ARG A 71 12.04 0.08 3.18
C ARG A 71 12.92 -0.55 4.25
N VAL A 72 12.43 -0.68 5.48
CA VAL A 72 13.17 -1.30 6.60
C VAL A 72 13.56 -2.75 6.33
N PHE A 73 12.88 -3.44 5.41
CA PHE A 73 13.26 -4.78 4.99
C PHE A 73 14.37 -4.77 3.95
N ALA A 74 14.48 -3.73 3.13
CA ALA A 74 15.50 -3.61 2.09
C ALA A 74 16.93 -3.48 2.67
N GLU A 75 17.05 -3.08 3.94
CA GLU A 75 18.31 -3.07 4.69
C GLU A 75 18.78 -4.47 5.10
N LYS A 76 17.91 -5.48 5.01
CA LYS A 76 18.25 -6.87 5.37
C LYS A 76 18.75 -7.61 4.14
N LYS A 77 19.90 -8.26 4.25
CA LYS A 77 20.53 -9.06 3.17
C LYS A 77 19.56 -10.06 2.48
N LYS A 78 18.62 -10.65 3.24
CA LYS A 78 17.59 -11.58 2.70
C LYS A 78 16.65 -10.92 1.67
N PHE A 79 16.48 -9.60 1.75
CA PHE A 79 15.57 -8.84 0.89
C PHE A 79 16.29 -7.74 0.10
N ASP A 80 17.58 -7.90 -0.17
CA ASP A 80 18.36 -6.91 -0.94
C ASP A 80 17.78 -6.67 -2.34
N TRP A 81 17.07 -7.66 -2.91
CA TRP A 81 16.32 -7.51 -4.15
C TRP A 81 15.21 -6.43 -4.10
N LEU A 82 14.78 -5.99 -2.92
CA LEU A 82 13.87 -4.84 -2.79
C LEU A 82 14.50 -3.56 -3.34
N ASN A 83 15.84 -3.46 -3.33
CA ASN A 83 16.60 -2.35 -3.89
C ASN A 83 16.72 -2.37 -5.43
N ASP A 84 16.16 -3.39 -6.10
CA ASP A 84 16.17 -3.45 -7.57
C ASP A 84 15.29 -2.35 -8.18
N SER A 85 15.93 -1.39 -8.87
CA SER A 85 15.27 -0.25 -9.49
C SER A 85 14.32 -0.61 -10.64
N GLN A 86 14.45 -1.83 -11.20
CA GLN A 86 13.57 -2.33 -12.25
C GLN A 86 12.26 -2.92 -11.70
N GLY A 87 12.17 -3.13 -10.38
CA GLY A 87 10.95 -3.60 -9.74
C GLY A 87 9.82 -2.57 -9.79
N TYR A 88 8.59 -3.03 -10.09
CA TYR A 88 7.41 -2.15 -10.12
C TYR A 88 7.20 -1.39 -8.79
N TRP A 89 7.59 -2.01 -7.68
CA TRP A 89 7.48 -1.44 -6.33
C TRP A 89 8.51 -0.34 -6.06
N TYR A 90 9.65 -0.33 -6.74
CA TYR A 90 10.81 0.48 -6.35
C TYR A 90 10.49 1.97 -6.28
N SER A 91 9.79 2.49 -7.28
CA SER A 91 9.44 3.91 -7.30
C SER A 91 8.49 4.28 -6.15
N ALA A 92 7.49 3.45 -5.84
CA ALA A 92 6.57 3.70 -4.73
C ALA A 92 7.21 3.47 -3.35
N MET A 93 8.20 2.57 -3.28
CA MET A 93 8.99 2.39 -2.08
C MET A 93 9.89 3.59 -1.86
N PHE A 94 10.78 3.97 -2.77
CA PHE A 94 11.92 4.86 -2.49
C PHE A 94 11.77 6.31 -2.97
N LYS A 95 10.97 6.57 -3.99
CA LYS A 95 10.83 7.95 -4.49
C LYS A 95 9.85 8.71 -3.61
N PRO A 96 10.11 9.99 -3.31
CA PRO A 96 9.11 10.83 -2.66
C PRO A 96 7.87 10.86 -3.55
N ALA A 97 6.68 10.68 -2.96
CA ALA A 97 5.43 10.82 -3.67
C ALA A 97 5.44 12.19 -4.36
N LYS A 98 5.27 12.21 -5.69
CA LYS A 98 5.14 13.47 -6.42
C LYS A 98 3.93 14.18 -5.81
N PRO A 99 4.05 15.43 -5.33
CA PRO A 99 2.87 16.16 -4.86
C PRO A 99 1.85 16.12 -6.01
N ALA A 100 0.64 15.68 -5.70
CA ALA A 100 -0.44 15.57 -6.67
C ALA A 100 -0.60 16.92 -7.37
N SER A 101 -0.05 17.05 -8.57
CA SER A 101 -0.33 18.19 -9.42
C SER A 101 -1.79 18.03 -9.81
N PHE A 102 -2.67 18.77 -9.14
CA PHE A 102 -4.04 18.95 -9.59
C PHE A 102 -3.98 19.55 -11.00
N SER A 103 -4.13 18.70 -12.00
CA SER A 103 -4.42 19.11 -13.37
C SER A 103 -5.87 19.58 -13.40
N SER A 104 -6.07 20.86 -13.14
CA SER A 104 -7.34 21.55 -13.38
C SER A 104 -7.57 21.64 -14.90
N SER A 105 -8.06 20.56 -15.49
CA SER A 105 -8.60 20.60 -16.86
C SER A 105 -9.78 19.65 -17.00
N LYS A 106 -10.90 20.05 -16.39
CA LYS A 106 -12.23 19.69 -16.88
C LYS A 106 -13.04 20.98 -16.89
N LYS A 107 -13.10 21.63 -18.06
CA LYS A 107 -14.08 22.69 -18.34
C LYS A 107 -15.47 22.09 -18.11
N MET A 108 -16.19 22.60 -17.11
CA MET A 108 -17.63 22.37 -17.05
C MET A 108 -18.28 23.10 -18.22
N PRO A 109 -19.25 22.49 -18.93
CA PRO A 109 -20.04 23.22 -19.92
C PRO A 109 -20.90 24.27 -19.19
N SER A 110 -20.83 25.51 -19.67
CA SER A 110 -21.70 26.60 -19.21
C SER A 110 -23.16 26.20 -19.39
N ALA A 111 -23.90 26.13 -18.28
CA ALA A 111 -25.35 26.11 -18.31
C ALA A 111 -25.84 27.50 -18.72
N THR A 112 -26.19 27.67 -19.99
CA THR A 112 -26.98 28.82 -20.44
C THR A 112 -28.38 28.67 -19.85
N LEU A 113 -28.68 29.52 -18.87
CA LEU A 113 -30.01 29.73 -18.31
C LEU A 113 -30.98 30.11 -19.43
N LEU A 114 -31.98 29.24 -19.67
CA LEU A 114 -33.26 29.66 -20.24
C LEU A 114 -33.97 30.50 -19.19
N SER A 115 -34.26 31.76 -19.52
CA SER A 115 -35.23 32.58 -18.80
C SER A 115 -35.91 33.52 -19.78
N ARG A 116 -37.16 33.15 -20.08
CA ARG A 116 -38.31 33.93 -20.57
C ARG A 116 -38.22 34.63 -21.92
#